data_AF-W1VK85-F1
#
_entry.id   AF-W1VK85-F1
#
_cell.length_a   1.000
_cell.length_b   1.000
_cell.length_c   1.000
_cell.angle_alpha   90.00
_cell.angle_beta   90.00
_cell.angle_gamma   90.00
#
_symmetry.space_group_name_H-M   'P 1'
#
loop_
_entity.id
_entity.type
_entity.pdbx_description
1 polymer ?
#
loop_
_entity_poly.entity_id
_entity_poly.type
_entity_poly.pdbx_seq_one_letter_code
_entity_poly.pdbx_strand_id
1 'polypeptide(L)'
;MARRLWTSPEISLTLGSTILFALWTWLTLSGRLTWLDRLLRPPFLPPRSVRGQVAEAFSLLTHPVFTLILIAAVAVFSYKARMRRLSLALAVAAAGLPAQAVLAFMIDRPRPHTAFADSISHFGGAYPASHVTAMTILAWVLVTLTRAHRRSTSIVAR
;
A
#
# COMPACT_ATOMS: atom_id res chain seq x y z
N MET A 1 -25.29 21.51 -13.25
CA MET A 1 -23.90 21.64 -12.75
C MET A 1 -23.31 20.24 -12.66
N ALA A 2 -22.31 19.93 -13.49
CA ALA A 2 -22.02 18.56 -13.97
C ALA A 2 -21.58 17.57 -12.87
N ARG A 3 -22.45 16.62 -12.52
CA ARG A 3 -22.07 15.35 -11.92
C ARG A 3 -21.29 14.55 -12.96
N ARG A 4 -19.96 14.63 -12.96
CA ARG A 4 -19.12 13.68 -13.70
C ARG A 4 -19.19 12.35 -12.96
N LEU A 5 -20.29 11.64 -13.17
CA LEU A 5 -20.47 10.24 -12.82
C LEU A 5 -19.33 9.50 -13.53
N TRP A 6 -18.58 8.74 -12.74
CA TRP A 6 -17.54 7.80 -13.12
C TRP A 6 -17.60 7.34 -14.58
N THR A 7 -16.45 7.41 -15.27
CA THR A 7 -16.37 6.88 -16.63
C THR A 7 -16.45 5.35 -16.56
N SER A 8 -17.12 4.71 -17.53
CA SER A 8 -17.23 3.24 -17.63
C SER A 8 -15.92 2.47 -17.32
N PRO A 9 -14.73 2.89 -17.80
CA PRO A 9 -13.48 2.19 -17.48
C PRO A 9 -13.08 2.28 -15.99
N GLU A 10 -13.33 3.40 -15.30
CA GLU A 10 -12.99 3.55 -13.87
C GLU A 10 -13.84 2.61 -13.00
N ILE A 11 -15.13 2.46 -13.34
CA ILE A 11 -16.04 1.51 -12.69
C ILE A 11 -15.56 0.08 -12.93
N SER A 12 -15.27 -0.28 -14.18
CA SER A 12 -14.79 -1.63 -14.54
C SER A 12 -13.49 -1.98 -13.83
N LEU A 13 -12.53 -1.05 -13.74
CA LEU A 13 -11.28 -1.27 -13.02
C LEU A 13 -11.51 -1.46 -11.52
N THR A 14 -12.39 -0.65 -10.93
CA THR A 14 -12.71 -0.73 -9.50
C THR A 14 -13.41 -2.04 -9.16
N LEU A 15 -14.44 -2.41 -9.93
CA LEU A 15 -15.15 -3.67 -9.77
C LEU A 15 -14.23 -4.87 -10.02
N GLY A 16 -13.46 -4.85 -11.11
CA GLY A 16 -12.51 -5.90 -11.45
C GLY A 16 -11.46 -6.10 -10.35
N SER A 17 -10.88 -5.01 -9.83
CA SER A 17 -9.91 -5.07 -8.73
C SER A 17 -10.55 -5.60 -7.44
N THR A 18 -11.79 -5.22 -7.15
CA THR A 18 -12.53 -5.68 -5.97
C THR A 18 -12.84 -7.18 -6.06
N ILE A 19 -13.33 -7.65 -7.22
CA ILE A 19 -13.60 -9.07 -7.47
C ILE A 19 -12.31 -9.87 -7.39
N LEU A 20 -11.23 -9.39 -8.01
CA LEU A 20 -9.94 -10.06 -7.97
C LEU A 20 -9.40 -10.14 -6.55
N PHE A 21 -9.51 -9.06 -5.76
CA PHE A 21 -9.11 -9.06 -4.36
C PHE A 21 -9.96 -10.03 -3.52
N ALA A 22 -11.26 -10.10 -3.74
CA ALA A 22 -12.14 -11.05 -3.05
C ALA A 22 -11.80 -12.51 -3.41
N LEU A 23 -11.57 -12.80 -4.71
CA LEU A 23 -11.14 -14.11 -5.17
C LEU A 23 -9.78 -14.51 -4.57
N TRP A 24 -8.81 -13.58 -4.59
CA TRP A 24 -7.49 -13.79 -4.00
C TRP A 24 -7.58 -14.05 -2.49
N THR A 25 -8.42 -13.28 -1.78
CA THR A 25 -8.69 -13.47 -0.35
C THR A 25 -9.27 -14.85 -0.08
N TRP A 26 -10.29 -15.26 -0.84
CA TRP A 26 -10.91 -16.57 -0.69
C TRP A 26 -9.91 -17.71 -0.95
N LEU A 27 -9.12 -17.64 -2.02
CA LEU A 27 -8.09 -18.65 -2.33
C LEU A 27 -7.03 -18.73 -1.22
N THR A 28 -6.62 -17.59 -0.68
CA THR A 28 -5.62 -17.48 0.37
C THR A 28 -6.14 -18.06 1.70
N LEU A 29 -7.35 -17.67 2.12
CA LEU A 29 -7.94 -18.10 3.40
C LEU A 29 -8.46 -19.54 3.38
N SER A 30 -8.88 -20.07 2.22
CA SER A 30 -9.27 -21.48 2.06
C SER A 30 -8.08 -22.45 2.02
N GLY A 31 -6.83 -21.96 2.06
CA GLY A 31 -5.63 -22.79 2.03
C GLY A 31 -5.31 -23.37 0.65
N ARG A 32 -6.06 -23.03 -0.41
CA ARG A 32 -5.84 -23.52 -1.78
C ARG A 32 -4.47 -23.13 -2.36
N LEU A 33 -3.83 -22.10 -1.78
CA LEU A 33 -2.51 -21.62 -2.18
C LEU A 33 -1.37 -22.09 -1.27
N THR A 34 -1.61 -22.99 -0.31
CA THR A 34 -0.56 -23.46 0.64
C THR A 34 0.61 -24.15 -0.08
N TRP A 35 0.35 -24.79 -1.23
CA TRP A 35 1.42 -25.36 -2.05
C TRP A 35 2.34 -24.28 -2.63
N LEU A 36 1.77 -23.14 -3.03
CA LEU A 36 2.50 -22.01 -3.58
C LEU A 36 3.32 -21.31 -2.48
N ASP A 37 2.75 -21.15 -1.28
CA ASP A 37 3.46 -20.64 -0.10
C ASP A 37 4.69 -21.50 0.25
N ARG A 38 4.59 -22.83 0.08
CA ARG A 38 5.72 -23.76 0.29
C ARG A 38 6.79 -23.63 -0.80
N LEU A 39 6.38 -23.42 -2.05
CA LEU A 39 7.29 -23.27 -3.19
C LEU A 39 8.07 -21.94 -3.13
N LEU A 40 7.40 -20.87 -2.67
CA LEU A 40 7.95 -19.52 -2.59
C LEU A 40 8.59 -19.19 -1.23
N ARG A 41 9.02 -20.21 -0.48
CA ARG A 41 9.59 -20.01 0.86
C ARG A 41 10.85 -19.12 0.75
N PRO A 42 10.91 -18.00 1.50
CA PRO A 42 12.07 -17.13 1.43
C PRO A 42 13.32 -17.85 1.96
N PRO A 43 14.51 -17.54 1.42
CA PRO A 43 15.76 -18.07 1.95
C PRO A 43 15.97 -17.60 3.38
N PHE A 44 16.64 -18.44 4.19
CA PHE A 44 17.01 -18.06 5.55
C PHE A 44 18.01 -16.90 5.53
N LEU A 45 17.68 -15.81 6.22
CA LEU A 45 18.50 -14.61 6.37
C LEU A 45 18.82 -14.43 7.86
N PRO A 46 20.09 -14.60 8.28
CA PRO A 46 20.47 -14.36 9.67
C PRO A 46 20.35 -12.87 10.00
N PRO A 47 19.64 -12.46 11.07
CA PRO A 47 19.44 -11.04 11.40
C PRO A 47 20.74 -10.27 11.59
N ARG A 48 21.75 -10.89 12.20
CA ARG A 48 23.05 -10.28 12.46
C ARG A 48 23.99 -10.22 11.25
N SER A 49 23.60 -10.81 10.12
CA SER A 49 24.39 -10.72 8.89
C SER A 49 24.19 -9.38 8.19
N VAL A 50 25.16 -8.95 7.36
CA VAL A 50 25.04 -7.71 6.55
C VAL A 50 23.76 -7.73 5.71
N ARG A 51 23.46 -8.86 5.06
CA ARG A 51 22.23 -9.02 4.24
C ARG A 51 20.97 -8.92 5.09
N GLY A 52 20.98 -9.47 6.30
CA GLY A 52 19.87 -9.37 7.25
C GLY A 52 19.61 -7.94 7.71
N GLN A 53 20.66 -7.20 8.08
CA GLN A 53 20.56 -5.80 8.48
C GLN A 53 20.06 -4.90 7.34
N VAL A 54 20.54 -5.12 6.11
CA VAL A 54 20.04 -4.39 4.94
C VAL A 54 18.56 -4.69 4.68
N ALA A 55 18.14 -5.95 4.78
CA ALA A 55 16.74 -6.34 4.61
C ALA A 55 15.84 -5.73 5.70
N GLU A 56 16.30 -5.70 6.95
CA GLU A 56 15.58 -5.10 8.07
C GLU A 56 15.47 -3.58 7.91
N ALA A 57 16.55 -2.88 7.56
CA ALA A 57 16.54 -1.46 7.28
C ALA A 57 15.60 -1.12 6.11
N PHE A 58 15.62 -1.92 5.04
CA PHE A 58 14.70 -1.77 3.92
C PHE A 58 13.23 -1.99 4.35
N SER A 59 12.98 -2.94 5.24
CA SER A 59 11.65 -3.15 5.81
C SER A 59 11.17 -1.93 6.61
N LEU A 60 12.06 -1.29 7.38
CA LEU A 60 11.74 -0.06 8.10
C LEU A 60 11.45 1.11 7.15
N LEU A 61 12.22 1.26 6.07
CA LEU A 61 11.97 2.28 5.05
C LEU A 61 10.64 2.09 4.33
N THR A 62 10.23 0.84 4.15
CA THR A 62 8.97 0.47 3.50
C THR A 62 7.82 0.27 4.49
N HIS A 63 8.03 0.68 5.75
CA HIS A 63 7.07 0.45 6.83
C HIS A 63 5.74 1.17 6.56
N PRO A 64 4.58 0.54 6.81
CA PRO A 64 3.27 1.14 6.55
C PRO A 64 3.04 2.45 7.32
N VAL A 65 3.49 2.54 8.58
CA VAL A 65 3.36 3.76 9.38
C VAL A 65 4.23 4.88 8.83
N PHE A 66 5.47 4.59 8.43
CA PHE A 66 6.34 5.57 7.80
C PHE A 66 5.74 6.08 6.48
N THR A 67 5.22 5.17 5.67
CA THR A 67 4.54 5.50 4.41
C THR A 67 3.29 6.35 4.64
N LEU A 68 2.49 6.03 5.65
CA LEU A 68 1.31 6.82 6.02
C LEU A 68 1.69 8.26 6.39
N ILE A 69 2.70 8.42 7.25
CA ILE A 69 3.21 9.74 7.66
C ILE A 69 3.70 10.52 6.43
N LEU A 70 4.44 9.87 5.54
CA LEU A 70 4.92 10.48 4.30
C LEU A 70 3.77 11.00 3.43
N ILE A 71 2.78 10.15 3.13
CA ILE A 71 1.63 10.56 2.30
C ILE A 71 0.82 11.67 2.99
N ALA A 72 0.60 11.57 4.31
CA ALA A 72 -0.10 12.60 5.07
C ALA A 72 0.63 13.96 5.02
N ALA A 73 1.96 13.95 5.17
CA ALA A 73 2.77 15.17 5.04
C ALA A 73 2.63 15.80 3.65
N VAL A 74 2.66 14.99 2.58
CA VAL A 74 2.45 15.51 1.22
C VAL A 74 1.02 16.02 1.01
N ALA A 75 0.01 15.38 1.61
CA ALA A 75 -1.38 15.84 1.56
C ALA A 75 -1.55 17.21 2.23
N VAL A 76 -0.92 17.43 3.39
CA VAL A 76 -0.89 18.71 4.10
C VAL A 76 -0.14 19.78 3.29
N PHE A 77 1.01 19.43 2.72
CA PHE A 77 1.76 20.35 1.85
C PHE A 77 0.93 20.77 0.62
N SER A 78 0.29 19.81 -0.04
CA SER A 78 -0.60 20.07 -1.19
C SER A 78 -1.78 20.96 -0.81
N TYR A 79 -2.33 20.79 0.40
CA TYR A 79 -3.39 21.66 0.91
C TYR A 79 -2.91 23.11 1.08
N LYS A 80 -1.75 23.30 1.72
CA LYS A 80 -1.11 24.63 1.91
C LYS A 80 -0.79 25.30 0.57
N ALA A 81 -0.39 24.54 -0.45
CA ALA A 81 -0.18 25.01 -1.82
C ALA A 81 -1.49 25.29 -2.60
N ARG A 82 -2.65 25.31 -1.93
CA ARG A 82 -4.00 25.48 -2.50
C ARG A 82 -4.42 24.40 -3.52
N MET A 83 -3.75 23.27 -3.58
CA MET A 83 -4.11 22.13 -4.43
C MET A 83 -5.13 21.21 -3.74
N ARG A 84 -6.32 21.76 -3.40
CA ARG A 84 -7.32 21.07 -2.55
C ARG A 84 -7.77 19.71 -3.09
N ARG A 85 -7.97 19.60 -4.41
CA ARG A 85 -8.36 18.33 -5.05
C ARG A 85 -7.27 17.26 -4.95
N LEU A 86 -6.00 17.65 -5.10
CA LEU A 86 -4.86 16.75 -4.95
C LEU A 86 -4.75 16.31 -3.49
N SER A 87 -4.80 17.26 -2.55
CA SER A 87 -4.78 16.97 -1.12
C SER A 87 -5.86 15.97 -0.72
N LEU A 88 -7.10 16.14 -1.20
CA LEU A 88 -8.18 15.18 -0.96
C LEU A 88 -7.87 13.79 -1.53
N ALA A 89 -7.36 13.71 -2.77
CA ALA A 89 -6.98 12.43 -3.37
C ALA A 89 -5.88 11.71 -2.57
N LEU A 90 -4.88 12.46 -2.08
CA LEU A 90 -3.82 11.92 -1.23
C LEU A 90 -4.33 11.48 0.14
N ALA A 91 -5.28 12.21 0.74
CA ALA A 91 -5.91 11.81 1.99
C ALA A 91 -6.73 10.52 1.82
N VAL A 92 -7.48 10.38 0.73
CA VAL A 92 -8.20 9.15 0.39
C VAL A 92 -7.23 7.99 0.17
N ALA A 93 -6.11 8.22 -0.53
CA ALA A 93 -5.07 7.22 -0.70
C ALA A 93 -4.45 6.79 0.65
N ALA A 94 -4.13 7.76 1.52
CA ALA A 94 -3.60 7.50 2.86
C ALA A 94 -4.55 6.66 3.72
N ALA A 95 -5.87 6.89 3.61
CA ALA A 95 -6.89 6.12 4.32
C ALA A 95 -6.90 4.62 3.96
N GLY A 96 -6.30 4.24 2.82
CA GLY A 96 -6.11 2.83 2.46
C GLY A 96 -5.22 2.05 3.44
N LEU A 97 -4.28 2.71 4.14
CA LEU A 97 -3.40 2.03 5.10
C LEU A 97 -4.12 1.69 6.42
N PRO A 98 -4.86 2.61 7.06
CA PRO A 98 -5.75 2.24 8.16
C PRO A 98 -6.78 1.18 7.77
N ALA A 99 -7.39 1.28 6.59
CA ALA A 99 -8.33 0.27 6.10
C ALA A 99 -7.68 -1.12 5.99
N GLN A 100 -6.45 -1.18 5.47
CA GLN A 100 -5.65 -2.41 5.43
C GLN A 100 -5.40 -2.96 6.82
N ALA A 101 -5.01 -2.12 7.78
CA ALA A 101 -4.76 -2.53 9.15
C ALA A 101 -6.01 -3.14 9.82
N VAL A 102 -7.18 -2.52 9.61
CA VAL A 102 -8.46 -3.06 10.08
C VAL A 102 -8.75 -4.42 9.44
N LEU A 103 -8.57 -4.55 8.12
CA LEU A 103 -8.77 -5.84 7.44
C LEU A 103 -7.83 -6.92 7.96
N ALA A 104 -6.54 -6.62 8.15
CA ALA A 104 -5.58 -7.59 8.67
C ALA A 104 -5.90 -8.00 10.12
N PHE A 105 -6.37 -7.06 10.94
CA PHE A 105 -6.83 -7.34 12.29
C PHE A 105 -8.08 -8.23 12.30
N MET A 106 -9.05 -7.98 11.42
CA MET A 106 -10.27 -8.78 11.32
C MET A 106 -10.02 -10.20 10.81
N ILE A 107 -9.05 -10.35 9.90
CA ILE A 107 -8.71 -11.66 9.30
C ILE A 107 -7.83 -12.48 10.25
N ASP A 108 -6.98 -11.82 11.04
CA ASP A 108 -6.08 -12.42 12.04
C ASP A 108 -5.29 -13.65 11.53
N ARG A 109 -4.83 -13.58 10.28
CA ARG A 109 -4.03 -14.68 9.70
C ARG A 109 -2.66 -14.71 10.38
N PRO A 110 -2.23 -15.86 10.94
CA PRO A 110 -0.95 -15.98 11.63
C PRO A 110 0.22 -15.80 10.66
N ARG A 111 1.27 -15.11 11.13
CA ARG A 111 2.51 -14.96 10.37
C ARG A 111 3.34 -16.23 10.41
N PRO A 112 4.03 -16.57 9.31
CA PRO A 112 5.00 -17.65 9.33
C PRO A 112 6.15 -17.29 10.28
N HIS A 113 6.67 -18.29 10.99
CA HIS A 113 7.82 -18.11 11.88
C HIS A 113 9.03 -17.58 11.09
N THR A 114 9.70 -16.58 11.66
CA THR A 114 10.88 -15.92 11.05
C THR A 114 11.90 -15.54 12.12
N ALA A 115 13.17 -15.44 11.72
CA ALA A 115 14.24 -14.96 12.59
C ALA A 115 14.13 -13.46 12.92
N PHE A 116 13.26 -12.72 12.22
CA PHE A 116 12.98 -11.28 12.43
C PHE A 116 11.68 -11.06 13.20
N ALA A 117 11.25 -12.00 14.05
CA ALA A 117 9.99 -11.90 14.78
C ALA A 117 9.97 -10.74 15.79
N ASP A 118 11.15 -10.33 16.24
CA ASP A 118 11.43 -9.20 17.11
C ASP A 118 11.53 -7.85 16.36
N SER A 119 11.59 -7.88 15.03
CA SER A 119 11.69 -6.66 14.23
C SER A 119 10.40 -5.84 14.32
N ILE A 120 10.54 -4.52 14.46
CA ILE A 120 9.41 -3.57 14.50
C ILE A 120 8.51 -3.73 13.26
N SER A 121 9.12 -4.04 12.11
CA SER A 121 8.41 -4.25 10.85
C SER A 121 7.62 -5.57 10.79
N HIS A 122 7.77 -6.46 11.76
CA HIS A 122 7.06 -7.74 11.80
C HIS A 122 5.65 -7.65 12.40
N PHE A 123 5.21 -6.47 12.88
CA PHE A 123 3.92 -6.32 13.55
C PHE A 123 2.69 -6.48 12.63
N GLY A 124 1.58 -7.00 13.18
CA GLY A 124 0.27 -7.16 12.53
C GLY A 124 0.03 -8.52 11.86
N GLY A 125 -1.12 -8.71 11.23
CA GLY A 125 -1.49 -9.94 10.52
C GLY A 125 -0.60 -10.25 9.31
N ALA A 126 -0.59 -11.51 8.87
CA ALA A 126 0.14 -11.94 7.66
C ALA A 126 -0.55 -11.52 6.36
N TYR A 127 -1.86 -11.27 6.42
CA TYR A 127 -2.69 -10.97 5.26
C TYR A 127 -3.73 -9.89 5.59
N PRO A 128 -3.98 -8.96 4.65
CA PRO A 128 -3.16 -8.65 3.48
C PRO A 128 -1.78 -8.08 3.86
N ALA A 129 -0.78 -8.21 2.99
CA ALA A 129 0.60 -7.82 3.27
C ALA A 129 0.76 -6.29 3.36
N SER A 130 0.98 -5.78 4.57
CA SER A 130 0.97 -4.35 4.87
C SER A 130 2.04 -3.55 4.11
N HIS A 131 3.26 -4.08 3.99
CA HIS A 131 4.36 -3.44 3.26
C HIS A 131 4.06 -3.34 1.74
N VAL A 132 3.47 -4.39 1.16
CA VAL A 132 3.09 -4.41 -0.26
C VAL A 132 1.98 -3.39 -0.51
N THR A 133 0.97 -3.34 0.35
CA THR A 133 -0.10 -2.34 0.26
C THR A 133 0.46 -0.92 0.39
N ALA A 134 1.35 -0.68 1.36
CA ALA A 134 2.03 0.60 1.55
C ALA A 134 2.78 1.05 0.30
N MET A 135 3.65 0.20 -0.24
CA MET A 135 4.45 0.53 -1.42
C MET A 135 3.59 0.70 -2.67
N THR A 136 2.51 -0.07 -2.82
CA THR A 136 1.58 0.06 -3.94
C THR A 136 0.86 1.41 -3.89
N ILE A 137 0.34 1.80 -2.73
CA ILE A 137 -0.30 3.10 -2.55
C ILE A 137 0.70 4.23 -2.77
N LEU A 138 1.91 4.12 -2.21
CA LEU A 138 2.96 5.13 -2.38
C LEU A 138 3.34 5.32 -3.85
N ALA A 139 3.46 4.23 -4.62
CA ALA A 139 3.74 4.29 -6.05
C ALA A 139 2.65 5.08 -6.80
N TRP A 140 1.37 4.80 -6.53
CA TRP A 140 0.26 5.54 -7.15
C TRP A 140 0.18 6.99 -6.70
N VAL A 141 0.52 7.28 -5.44
CA VAL A 141 0.67 8.66 -4.94
C VAL A 141 1.75 9.41 -5.72
N LEU A 142 2.92 8.81 -5.94
CA LEU A 142 4.00 9.41 -6.74
C LEU A 142 3.58 9.69 -8.19
N VAL A 143 2.86 8.75 -8.82
CA VAL A 143 2.28 8.95 -10.16
C VAL A 143 1.29 10.12 -10.15
N THR A 144 0.42 10.19 -9.15
CA THR A 144 -0.59 11.24 -8.99
C THR A 144 0.05 12.62 -8.81
N LEU A 145 1.07 12.71 -7.96
CA LEU A 145 1.86 13.92 -7.74
C LEU A 145 2.55 14.38 -9.03
N THR A 146 3.27 13.48 -9.70
CA THR A 146 3.98 13.77 -10.95
C THR A 146 3.01 14.31 -12.01
N ARG A 147 1.83 13.68 -12.13
CA ARG A 147 0.80 14.10 -13.08
C ARG A 147 0.18 15.45 -12.72
N ALA A 148 -0.04 15.72 -11.44
CA ALA A 148 -0.59 16.98 -10.97
C ALA A 148 0.36 18.14 -11.28
N HIS A 149 1.66 17.99 -10.98
CA HIS A 149 2.66 19.01 -11.25
C HIS A 149 2.85 19.30 -12.74
N ARG A 150 2.84 18.27 -13.61
CA ARG A 150 2.92 18.46 -15.06
C ARG A 150 1.73 19.26 -15.64
N ARG A 151 0.54 19.13 -15.05
CA ARG A 151 -0.65 19.88 -15.48
C ARG A 151 -0.64 21.33 -15.02
N SER A 152 -0.03 21.60 -13.86
CA SER A 152 0.10 22.96 -13.34
C SER A 152 1.06 23.81 -14.19
N THR A 153 2.13 23.23 -14.74
CA THR A 153 3.07 23.94 -15.60
C THR A 153 2.54 24.18 -17.01
N SER A 154 1.71 23.28 -17.55
CA SER A 154 1.19 23.41 -18.92
C SER A 154 0.16 24.54 -19.11
N ILE A 155 -0.49 25.02 -18.04
CA ILE A 155 -1.50 26.10 -18.12
C ILE A 155 -0.84 27.49 -18.22
N VAL A 156 0.40 27.63 -17.77
CA VAL A 156 1.13 28.92 -17.78
C VAL A 156 1.78 29.21 -19.15
N ALA A 157 1.89 28.21 -20.03
CA ALA A 157 2.50 28.35 -21.35
C ALA A 157 1.49 28.62 -22.49
N ARG A 158 0.29 29.16 -22.17
CA ARG A 158 -0.77 29.41 -23.15
C ARG A 158 -1.32 30.82 -23.07
#